data_AF-A0A7W8E8N3-F1
#
_entry.id   AF-A0A7W8E8N3-F1
#
_cell.length_a   1.000
_cell.length_b   1.000
_cell.length_c   1.000
_cell.angle_alpha   90.00
_cell.angle_beta   90.00
_cell.angle_gamma   90.00
#
_symmetry.space_group_name_H-M   'P 1'
#
loop_
_entity.id
_entity.type
_entity.pdbx_description
1 polymer ?
#
loop_
_entity_poly.entity_id
_entity_poly.type
_entity_poly.pdbx_seq_one_letter_code
_entity_poly.pdbx_strand_id
1 'polypeptide(L)' 'MTKYVYLVLDCKNPKCRTVDLLKYHGVYEGQLEIGEMFPEGFSWGCGQCHQTYRYLQEETRLALLDFPPPKEWKEAAF' A
#
# COMPACT_ATOMS: atom_id res chain seq x y z
N MET A 1 6.25 9.53 -18.68
CA MET A 1 6.65 8.29 -17.96
C MET A 1 5.39 7.67 -17.42
N THR A 2 5.18 6.38 -17.66
CA THR A 2 4.03 5.62 -17.14
C THR A 2 4.03 5.66 -15.61
N LYS A 3 2.87 5.90 -15.00
CA LYS A 3 2.69 5.86 -13.54
C LYS A 3 1.83 4.67 -13.18
N TYR A 4 2.06 4.11 -12.01
CA TYR A 4 1.43 2.90 -11.50
C TYR A 4 0.77 3.23 -10.16
N VAL A 5 -0.48 2.78 -9.97
CA VAL A 5 -1.27 3.06 -8.78
C VAL A 5 -1.08 1.92 -7.78
N TYR A 6 -0.68 2.26 -6.56
CA TYR A 6 -0.49 1.35 -5.45
C TYR A 6 -1.34 1.77 -4.26
N LEU A 7 -1.91 0.81 -3.54
CA LEU A 7 -2.33 1.02 -2.16
C LEU A 7 -1.10 0.88 -1.26
N VAL A 8 -0.82 1.90 -0.45
CA VAL A 8 0.36 1.95 0.41
C VAL A 8 -0.03 2.28 1.84
N LEU A 9 0.90 1.99 2.74
CA LEU A 9 0.76 2.20 4.17
C LEU A 9 2.06 2.78 4.73
N ASP A 10 1.96 3.81 5.55
CA ASP A 10 3.10 4.36 6.30
C ASP A 10 3.27 3.60 7.62
N CYS A 11 4.48 3.08 7.86
CA CYS A 11 4.73 2.25 9.05
C CYS A 11 4.64 3.06 10.36
N LYS A 12 3.88 2.54 11.33
CA LYS A 12 3.67 3.19 12.65
C LYS A 12 4.93 3.31 13.51
N ASN A 13 5.94 2.50 13.24
CA ASN A 13 7.16 2.49 14.05
C ASN A 13 7.98 3.77 13.78
N PRO A 14 8.17 4.67 14.77
CA PRO A 14 8.89 5.94 14.55
C PRO A 14 10.37 5.75 14.25
N LYS A 15 10.96 4.59 14.59
CA LYS A 15 12.33 4.22 14.23
C LYS A 15 12.45 3.67 12.81
N CYS A 16 11.32 3.49 12.14
CA CYS A 16 11.20 2.83 10.85
C CYS A 16 10.22 3.60 9.96
N ARG A 17 10.72 4.66 9.32
CA ARG A 17 9.95 5.49 8.40
C ARG A 17 9.90 4.85 7.01
N THR A 18 9.35 3.65 6.94
CA THR A 18 9.17 2.92 5.68
C THR A 18 7.72 2.99 5.23
N VAL A 19 7.53 2.86 3.92
CA VAL A 19 6.22 2.77 3.28
C VAL A 19 6.13 1.39 2.66
N ASP A 20 5.11 0.63 3.04
CA ASP A 20 4.85 -0.69 2.48
C ASP A 20 3.82 -0.60 1.35
N LEU A 21 4.06 -1.38 0.29
CA LEU A 21 3.16 -1.51 -0.85
C LEU A 21 2.25 -2.72 -0.61
N LEU A 22 0.95 -2.46 -0.47
CA LEU A 22 -0.04 -3.48 -0.10
C LEU A 22 -0.69 -4.13 -1.33
N LYS A 23 -1.11 -3.29 -2.29
CA LYS A 23 -1.89 -3.75 -3.46
C LYS A 23 -1.62 -2.94 -4.71
N TYR A 24 -1.69 -3.59 -5.87
CA TYR A 24 -1.65 -2.95 -7.19
C TYR A 24 -3.07 -2.59 -7.62
N HIS A 25 -3.25 -1.40 -8.19
CA HIS A 25 -4.52 -1.06 -8.85
C HIS A 25 -4.41 -0.97 -10.37
N GLY A 26 -3.21 -0.82 -10.92
CA GLY A 26 -3.02 -0.73 -12.37
C GLY A 26 -2.14 0.43 -12.82
N VAL A 27 -2.08 0.64 -14.13
CA VAL A 27 -1.44 1.80 -14.74
C VAL A 27 -2.36 3.01 -14.58
N TYR A 28 -1.80 4.17 -14.26
CA TYR A 28 -2.54 5.42 -14.19
C TYR A 28 -2.83 5.96 -15.60
N GLU A 29 -4.11 6.01 -15.96
CA GLU A 29 -4.59 6.43 -17.30
C GLU A 29 -5.21 7.85 -17.31
N GLY A 30 -5.02 8.64 -16.25
CA GLY A 30 -5.43 10.05 -16.21
C GLY A 30 -6.63 10.37 -15.29
N GLN A 31 -7.29 9.35 -14.73
CA GLN A 31 -8.26 9.54 -13.63
C GLN A 31 -8.01 8.51 -12.53
N LEU A 32 -7.98 8.99 -11.30
CA LEU A 32 -7.94 8.19 -10.08
C LEU A 32 -9.34 8.29 -9.47
N GLU A 33 -10.22 7.35 -9.81
CA GLU A 33 -11.42 7.16 -9.01
C GLU A 33 -10.96 6.52 -7.70
N ILE A 34 -11.02 7.29 -6.61
CA ILE A 34 -10.80 6.78 -5.26
C ILE A 34 -12.01 5.91 -4.93
N GLY A 35 -11.98 4.65 -5.40
CA GLY A 35 -13.01 3.65 -5.16
C GLY A 35 -12.92 3.13 -3.73
N GLU A 36 -13.98 3.40 -2.97
CA GLU A 36 -14.37 2.86 -1.66
C GLU A 36 -13.26 2.63 -0.61
N MET A 37 -13.28 3.46 0.44
CA MET A 37 -12.63 3.16 1.72
C MET A 37 -13.43 2.05 2.41
N PHE A 38 -12.86 0.85 2.57
CA PHE A 38 -13.53 -0.22 3.29
C PHE A 38 -13.33 -0.05 4.82
N PRO A 39 -14.28 -0.53 5.66
CA PRO A 39 -14.33 -0.17 7.08
C PRO A 39 -13.53 -1.08 8.03
N GLU A 40 -12.83 -2.11 7.53
CA GLU A 40 -12.24 -3.13 8.41
C GLU A 40 -10.73 -2.93 8.63
N GLY A 41 -10.28 -3.15 9.86
CA GLY A 41 -8.86 -3.09 10.22
C GLY A 41 -8.15 -4.43 10.05
N PHE A 42 -6.91 -4.41 9.57
CA PHE A 42 -6.07 -5.58 9.31
C PHE A 42 -4.77 -5.53 10.12
N SER A 43 -4.12 -6.68 10.33
CA SER A 43 -2.80 -6.74 10.97
C SER A 43 -1.72 -6.84 9.91
N TRP A 44 -0.72 -5.96 9.96
CA TRP A 44 0.36 -5.93 8.98
C TRP A 44 1.73 -5.84 9.65
N GLY A 45 2.65 -6.70 9.20
CA GLY A 45 4.05 -6.65 9.55
C GLY A 45 4.76 -5.64 8.66
N CYS A 46 5.19 -4.52 9.23
CA CYS A 46 5.96 -3.54 8.47
C CYS A 46 7.36 -4.07 8.17
N GLY A 47 7.61 -4.39 6.88
CA GLY A 47 8.74 -5.16 6.35
C GLY A 47 10.00 -5.26 7.24
N GLN A 48 10.99 -4.40 6.99
CA GLN A 48 12.33 -4.44 7.63
C GLN A 48 12.32 -4.22 9.15
N CYS A 49 11.16 -3.95 9.73
CA CYS A 49 11.02 -3.56 11.13
C CYS A 49 10.44 -4.66 12.00
N HIS A 50 10.14 -5.82 11.38
CA HIS A 50 9.83 -7.11 12.02
C HIS A 50 8.82 -7.01 13.17
N GLN A 51 7.95 -6.00 13.14
CA GLN A 51 6.93 -5.77 14.14
C GLN A 51 5.58 -5.61 13.44
N THR A 52 4.64 -6.43 13.87
CA THR A 52 3.27 -6.41 13.40
C THR A 52 2.49 -5.36 14.16
N TYR A 53 1.85 -4.46 13.43
CA TYR A 53 0.91 -3.49 13.98
C TYR A 53 -0.48 -3.76 13.43
N ARG A 54 -1.49 -3.36 14.20
CA ARG A 54 -2.86 -3.29 13.69
C ARG A 54 -3.04 -1.97 12.96
N TYR A 55 -3.50 -2.05 11.73
CA TYR A 55 -3.83 -0.91 10.88
C TYR A 55 -5.33 -0.88 10.62
N LEU A 56 -5.88 0.32 10.51
CA LEU A 56 -7.18 0.56 9.92
C LEU A 56 -6.99 0.82 8.43
N GLN A 57 -8.00 0.50 7.63
CA GLN A 57 -7.92 0.71 6.20
C GLN A 57 -7.86 2.19 5.80
N GLU A 58 -8.44 3.09 6.61
CA GLU A 58 -8.27 4.54 6.48
C GLU A 58 -6.81 5.02 6.67
N GLU A 59 -5.94 4.19 7.24
CA GLU A 59 -4.49 4.45 7.35
C GLU A 59 -3.74 4.05 6.06
N THR A 60 -4.44 3.53 5.07
CA THR A 60 -3.90 3.26 3.74
C THR A 60 -4.22 4.41 2.78
N ARG A 61 -3.35 4.61 1.80
CA ARG A 61 -3.53 5.65 0.78
C ARG A 61 -3.10 5.16 -0.59
N LEU A 62 -3.67 5.74 -1.64
CA LEU A 62 -3.19 5.52 -3.00
C LEU A 62 -1.92 6.33 -3.24
N ALA A 63 -0.93 5.72 -3.89
CA ALA A 63 0.31 6.35 -4.31
C ALA A 63 0.59 6.08 -5.78
N LEU A 64 1.15 7.08 -6.46
CA LEU A 64 1.61 6.98 -7.85
C LEU A 64 3.11 6.76 -7.89
N LEU A 65 3.53 5.58 -8.34
CA LEU A 65 4.93 5.20 -8.48
C LEU A 65 5.30 5.09 -9.97
N ASP A 66 6.58 5.16 -10.27
CA ASP A 66 7.14 5.13 -11.64
C ASP A 66 7.71 3.76 -12.05
N PHE A 67 7.55 2.75 -11.19
CA PHE A 67 7.95 1.38 -11.46
C PHE A 67 6.74 0.43 -11.42
N PRO A 68 6.71 -0.58 -12.30
CA PRO A 68 5.73 -1.65 -12.22
C PRO A 68 6.05 -2.58 -11.04
N PRO A 69 5.10 -3.41 -10.62
CA PRO A 69 5.39 -4.35 -9.57
C PRO A 69 6.35 -5.45 -10.02
N PRO A 70 7.15 -6.02 -9.08
CA PRO A 70 7.96 -7.19 -9.36
C PRO A 70 7.09 -8.36 -9.85
N LYS A 71 7.64 -9.22 -10.72
CA LYS A 71 6.94 -10.41 -11.22
C LYS A 71 6.47 -11.37 -10.13
N GLU A 72 7.19 -11.41 -9.01
CA GLU A 72 6.89 -12.27 -7.86
C GLU A 72 5.97 -11.59 -6.82
N TRP A 73 5.43 -10.42 -7.13
CA TRP A 73 4.58 -9.72 -6.18
C TRP A 73 3.29 -10.48 -5.94
N LYS A 74 3.04 -10.79 -4.67
CA LYS A 74 1.79 -11.34 -4.19
C LYS A 74 1.02 -10.21 -3.54
N GLU A 75 -0.22 -10.00 -4.00
CA GLU A 75 -1.13 -9.07 -3.33
C GLU A 75 -1.31 -9.47 -1.87
N ALA A 76 -1.35 -8.47 -0.99
CA ALA A 76 -1.75 -8.70 0.38
C ALA A 76 -3.20 -9.20 0.40
N ALA A 77 -3.43 -10.39 0.95
CA ALA A 77 -4.77 -10.85 1.30
C ALA A 77 -5.14 -10.19 2.64
N PHE A 78 -6.07 -9.24 2.60
CA PHE A 78 -6.64 -8.59 3.79
C PHE A 78 -7.88 -9.36 4.24
#